data_AF-A0A0A2EGA7-F1
#
_entry.id   AF-A0A0A2EGA7-F1
#
_cell.length_a   1.000
_cell.length_b   1.000
_cell.length_c   1.000
_cell.angle_alpha   90.00
_cell.angle_beta   90.00
_cell.angle_gamma   90.00
#
_symmetry.space_group_name_H-M   'P 1'
#
loop_
_entity.id
_entity.type
_entity.pdbx_description
1 polymer ?
#
loop_
_entity_poly.entity_id
_entity_poly.type
_entity_poly.pdbx_seq_one_letter_code
_entity_poly.pdbx_strand_id
1 'polypeptide(L)'
;MFNNTKKFSTEDNFIKYNQTCYANSYSMSILSSGNCTVCEMLYDNPDFVLGNVLNMSIEEIWNSPKALKLYSKKKEFIEDKNTPCYSCGVYDTCKNKLAKKVCYVDIAKVYGVGKYEYPDPRCPRSIKTNVIL
;
A
#
# COMPACT_ATOMS: atom_id res chain seq x y z
N MET A 1 -23.26 4.55 17.46
CA MET A 1 -21.91 4.17 17.95
C MET A 1 -21.05 3.91 16.74
N PHE A 2 -20.17 4.83 16.36
CA PHE A 2 -19.27 4.62 15.23
C PHE A 2 -18.19 3.62 15.67
N ASN A 3 -18.10 2.47 15.01
CA ASN A 3 -17.09 1.47 15.32
C ASN A 3 -15.72 2.03 14.92
N ASN A 4 -14.90 2.34 15.92
CA ASN A 4 -13.49 2.68 15.70
C ASN A 4 -12.81 1.55 14.92
N THR A 5 -11.92 1.90 13.99
CA THR A 5 -11.03 0.90 13.36
C THR A 5 -10.31 0.12 14.45
N LYS A 6 -10.65 -1.17 14.58
CA LYS A 6 -10.07 -2.03 15.60
C LYS A 6 -8.67 -2.44 15.18
N LYS A 7 -7.68 -2.00 15.96
CA LYS A 7 -6.29 -2.45 15.78
C LYS A 7 -6.08 -3.85 16.33
N PHE A 8 -5.13 -4.55 15.73
CA PHE A 8 -4.58 -5.76 16.31
C PHE A 8 -3.75 -5.41 17.56
N SER A 9 -3.67 -6.35 18.49
CA SER A 9 -2.90 -6.19 19.74
C SER A 9 -1.40 -6.35 19.54
N THR A 10 -0.99 -7.18 18.58
CA THR A 10 0.43 -7.50 18.31
C THR A 10 0.71 -7.52 16.81
N GLU A 11 1.98 -7.34 16.44
CA GLU A 11 2.44 -7.42 15.06
C GLU A 11 2.20 -8.83 14.48
N ASP A 12 2.43 -9.87 15.28
CA ASP A 12 2.20 -11.26 14.86
C ASP A 12 0.72 -11.53 14.52
N ASN A 13 -0.21 -11.06 15.36
CA ASN A 13 -1.64 -11.19 15.10
C ASN A 13 -2.03 -10.41 13.84
N PHE A 14 -1.47 -9.21 13.66
CA PHE A 14 -1.68 -8.42 12.44
C PHE A 14 -1.19 -9.18 11.19
N ILE A 15 0.03 -9.72 11.20
CA ILE A 15 0.57 -10.46 10.05
C ILE A 15 -0.26 -11.71 9.72
N LYS A 16 -0.74 -12.40 10.76
CA LYS A 16 -1.48 -13.66 10.62
C LYS A 16 -2.92 -13.45 10.14
N TYR A 17 -3.61 -12.41 10.65
CA TYR A 17 -5.06 -12.29 10.51
C TYR A 17 -5.53 -11.04 9.76
N ASN A 18 -4.64 -10.07 9.47
CA ASN A 18 -5.04 -8.95 8.63
C ASN A 18 -5.26 -9.39 7.18
N GLN A 19 -5.99 -8.56 6.43
CA GLN A 19 -6.24 -8.81 5.01
C GLN A 19 -4.93 -8.85 4.21
N THR A 20 -5.00 -9.56 3.08
CA THR A 20 -3.89 -9.69 2.14
C THR A 20 -4.17 -8.88 0.89
N CYS A 21 -3.17 -8.13 0.44
CA CYS A 21 -3.22 -7.31 -0.76
C CYS A 21 -2.19 -7.82 -1.78
N TYR A 22 -2.65 -7.95 -3.03
CA TYR A 22 -1.86 -8.35 -4.18
C TYR A 22 -1.67 -7.22 -5.21
N ALA A 23 -2.00 -5.99 -4.81
CA ALA A 23 -1.87 -4.80 -5.65
C ALA A 23 -0.43 -4.68 -6.17
N ASN A 24 -0.31 -4.54 -7.49
CA ASN A 24 0.96 -4.47 -8.21
C ASN A 24 1.89 -5.67 -7.96
N SER A 25 1.33 -6.82 -7.59
CA SER A 25 2.04 -8.10 -7.54
C SER A 25 1.57 -9.05 -8.64
N TYR A 26 0.25 -9.09 -8.90
CA TYR A 26 -0.34 -9.88 -9.99
C TYR A 26 -1.34 -9.10 -10.85
N SER A 27 -1.64 -7.86 -10.47
CA SER A 27 -2.71 -7.08 -11.09
C SER A 27 -2.33 -5.61 -11.23
N MET A 28 -2.91 -5.02 -12.27
CA MET A 28 -2.91 -3.60 -12.58
C MET A 28 -4.33 -3.26 -13.05
N SER A 29 -4.84 -2.11 -12.63
CA SER A 29 -6.14 -1.60 -13.04
C SER A 29 -5.95 -0.53 -14.10
N ILE A 30 -6.64 -0.64 -15.23
CA ILE A 30 -6.62 0.35 -16.33
C ILE A 30 -7.93 1.12 -16.27
N LEU A 31 -7.84 2.44 -16.08
CA LEU A 31 -8.99 3.35 -16.04
C LEU A 31 -9.44 3.73 -17.45
N SER A 32 -10.66 4.25 -17.58
CA SER A 32 -11.18 4.75 -18.87
C SER A 32 -10.36 5.90 -19.47
N SER A 33 -9.61 6.63 -18.64
CA SER A 33 -8.64 7.64 -19.07
C SER A 33 -7.33 7.07 -19.64
N GLY A 34 -7.17 5.75 -19.60
CA GLY A 34 -5.93 5.04 -19.94
C GLY A 34 -4.93 4.96 -18.79
N ASN A 35 -5.14 5.66 -17.67
CA ASN A 35 -4.23 5.58 -16.52
C ASN A 35 -4.23 4.17 -15.93
N CYS A 36 -3.03 3.65 -15.70
CA CYS A 36 -2.79 2.40 -15.01
C CYS A 36 -2.50 2.64 -13.53
N THR A 37 -3.12 1.88 -12.63
CA THR A 37 -2.92 1.97 -11.19
C THR A 37 -2.74 0.60 -10.55
N VAL A 38 -2.20 0.55 -9.33
CA VAL A 38 -1.97 -0.72 -8.61
C VAL A 38 -3.25 -1.42 -8.14
N CYS A 39 -4.35 -0.66 -7.99
CA CYS A 39 -5.66 -1.10 -7.53
C CYS A 39 -6.70 -0.07 -8.00
N GLU A 40 -7.87 -0.55 -8.40
CA GLU A 40 -8.98 0.24 -8.93
C GLU A 40 -9.49 1.28 -7.95
N MET A 41 -9.27 1.09 -6.65
CA MET A 41 -9.69 2.01 -5.57
C MET A 41 -8.66 3.10 -5.27
N LEU A 42 -7.52 3.13 -5.97
CA LEU A 42 -6.45 4.14 -5.83
C LEU A 42 -6.35 5.05 -7.06
N TYR A 43 -7.44 5.17 -7.81
CA TYR A 43 -7.50 5.84 -9.11
C TYR A 43 -7.14 7.33 -9.07
N ASP A 44 -7.37 7.99 -7.94
CA ASP A 44 -7.15 9.41 -7.71
C ASP A 44 -5.81 9.72 -7.01
N ASN A 45 -5.11 8.69 -6.53
CA ASN A 45 -3.89 8.87 -5.76
C ASN A 45 -2.65 8.79 -6.68
N PRO A 46 -1.93 9.91 -6.91
CA PRO A 46 -0.81 9.95 -7.82
C PRO A 46 0.36 9.07 -7.38
N ASP A 47 0.47 8.68 -6.10
CA ASP A 47 1.49 7.74 -5.63
C ASP A 47 1.37 6.37 -6.32
N PHE A 48 0.18 6.01 -6.77
CA PHE A 48 -0.15 4.68 -7.27
C PHE A 48 -0.44 4.61 -8.78
N VAL A 49 -0.37 5.74 -9.49
CA VAL A 49 -0.45 5.78 -10.96
C VAL A 49 0.88 5.30 -11.55
N LEU A 50 0.85 4.22 -12.32
CA LEU A 50 2.03 3.55 -12.89
C LEU A 50 2.42 4.08 -14.27
N GLY A 51 1.45 4.54 -15.06
CA GLY A 51 1.63 4.99 -16.44
C GLY A 51 0.28 5.16 -17.15
N ASN A 52 0.28 5.35 -18.47
CA ASN A 52 -0.95 5.47 -19.26
C ASN A 52 -0.85 4.67 -20.57
N VAL A 53 -1.82 3.79 -20.83
CA VAL A 53 -1.83 2.89 -22.00
C VAL A 53 -1.99 3.59 -23.34
N LEU A 54 -2.38 4.86 -23.36
CA LEU A 54 -2.45 5.65 -24.58
C LEU A 54 -1.05 6.10 -25.06
N ASN A 55 -0.05 6.05 -24.17
CA ASN A 55 1.31 6.52 -24.44
C ASN A 55 2.37 5.41 -24.37
N MET A 56 2.08 4.31 -23.67
CA MET A 56 3.01 3.22 -23.38
C MET A 56 2.31 1.87 -23.49
N SER A 57 3.04 0.82 -23.84
CA SER A 57 2.54 -0.54 -23.76
C SER A 57 2.33 -0.99 -22.31
N ILE A 58 1.47 -2.00 -22.10
CA ILE A 58 1.26 -2.62 -20.79
C ILE A 58 2.59 -3.16 -20.21
N GLU A 59 3.45 -3.74 -21.05
CA GLU A 59 4.74 -4.28 -20.65
C GLU A 59 5.68 -3.18 -20.11
N GLU A 60 5.76 -2.03 -20.80
CA GLU A 60 6.57 -0.90 -20.35
C GLU A 60 6.05 -0.31 -19.04
N ILE A 61 4.72 -0.21 -18.88
CA ILE A 61 4.11 0.29 -17.63
C ILE A 61 4.38 -0.68 -16.47
N TRP A 62 4.20 -1.98 -16.69
CA TRP A 62 4.36 -3.01 -15.66
C TRP A 62 5.82 -3.17 -15.22
N ASN A 63 6.77 -2.95 -16.12
CA ASN A 63 8.21 -2.95 -15.82
C ASN A 63 8.77 -1.56 -15.51
N SER A 64 7.92 -0.55 -15.36
CA SER A 64 8.36 0.81 -15.07
C SER A 64 9.09 0.89 -13.71
N PRO A 65 10.02 1.85 -13.52
CA PRO A 65 10.69 2.05 -12.25
C PRO A 65 9.73 2.21 -11.07
N LYS A 66 8.56 2.83 -11.30
CA LYS A 66 7.53 3.03 -10.29
C LYS A 66 6.80 1.73 -9.94
N ALA A 67 6.44 0.92 -10.93
CA ALA A 67 5.83 -0.39 -10.69
C ALA A 67 6.80 -1.30 -9.92
N LEU A 68 8.07 -1.37 -10.31
CA LEU A 68 9.07 -2.17 -9.60
C LEU A 68 9.30 -1.68 -8.16
N LYS A 69 9.33 -0.35 -7.93
CA LYS A 69 9.44 0.24 -6.59
C LYS A 69 8.25 -0.09 -5.70
N LEU A 70 7.02 -0.08 -6.22
CA LEU A 70 5.80 -0.42 -5.46
C LEU A 70 5.60 -1.92 -5.27
N TYR A 71 6.18 -2.75 -6.14
CA TYR A 71 6.13 -4.21 -6.03
C TYR A 71 6.91 -4.72 -4.82
N SER A 72 8.18 -4.31 -4.70
CA SER A 72 9.13 -4.85 -3.72
C SER A 72 10.01 -3.73 -3.14
N LYS A 73 9.44 -2.96 -2.21
CA LYS A 73 10.18 -1.88 -1.52
C LYS A 73 10.86 -2.43 -0.28
N LYS A 74 12.17 -2.70 -0.37
CA LYS A 74 12.97 -3.06 0.80
C LYS A 74 12.94 -1.95 1.85
N LYS A 75 13.00 -2.34 3.14
CA LYS A 75 12.96 -1.41 4.28
C LYS A 75 14.01 -0.30 4.21
N GLU A 76 15.21 -0.63 3.73
CA GLU A 76 16.32 0.33 3.56
C GLU A 76 15.96 1.51 2.64
N PHE A 77 15.07 1.30 1.68
CA PHE A 77 14.62 2.31 0.71
C PHE A 77 13.37 3.09 1.13
N ILE A 78 12.90 2.92 2.37
CA ILE A 78 11.85 3.79 2.93
C ILE A 78 12.32 5.23 2.88
N GLU A 79 11.52 6.12 2.28
CA GLU A 79 11.90 7.52 2.05
C GLU A 79 11.63 8.35 3.30
N ASP A 80 10.45 8.21 3.89
CA ASP A 80 10.09 8.91 5.13
C ASP A 80 10.56 8.12 6.36
N LYS A 81 11.68 8.54 6.96
CA LYS A 81 12.25 7.89 8.16
C LYS A 81 11.39 8.08 9.43
N ASN A 82 10.39 8.96 9.40
CA ASN A 82 9.46 9.15 10.52
C ASN A 82 8.33 8.11 10.58
N THR A 83 8.16 7.30 9.52
CA THR A 83 7.16 6.23 9.56
C THR A 83 7.51 5.18 10.63
N PRO A 84 6.54 4.71 11.42
CA PRO A 84 6.76 3.60 12.36
C PRO A 84 7.23 2.30 11.66
N CYS A 85 7.03 2.19 10.35
CA CYS A 85 7.52 1.07 9.54
C CYS A 85 9.06 1.06 9.39
N TYR A 86 9.75 2.19 9.55
CA TYR A 86 11.21 2.29 9.34
C TYR A 86 12.00 1.39 10.30
N SER A 87 11.56 1.31 11.55
CA SER A 87 12.14 0.47 12.61
C SER A 87 11.34 -0.82 12.88
N CYS A 88 10.46 -1.23 11.97
CA CYS A 88 9.62 -2.41 12.17
C CYS A 88 10.39 -3.71 11.89
N GLY A 89 10.33 -4.65 12.85
CA GLY A 89 10.99 -5.95 12.75
C GLY A 89 10.32 -6.89 11.75
N VAL A 90 9.00 -6.78 11.56
CA VAL A 90 8.23 -7.64 10.65
C VAL A 90 7.98 -7.02 9.26
N TYR A 91 8.68 -5.93 8.92
CA TYR A 91 8.45 -5.17 7.68
C TYR A 91 8.49 -6.06 6.45
N ASP A 92 9.49 -6.96 6.35
CA ASP A 92 9.67 -7.74 5.14
C ASP A 92 8.49 -8.69 4.89
N THR A 93 8.02 -9.37 5.93
CA THR A 93 6.82 -10.22 5.85
C THR A 93 5.54 -9.41 5.65
N CYS A 94 5.53 -8.13 6.07
CA CYS A 94 4.37 -7.25 5.97
C CYS A 94 4.19 -6.63 4.58
N LYS A 95 5.23 -5.98 4.04
CA LYS A 95 5.16 -5.14 2.83
C LYS A 95 6.06 -5.62 1.70
N ASN A 96 7.05 -6.47 1.98
CA ASN A 96 8.08 -6.90 1.04
C ASN A 96 7.92 -8.37 0.61
N LYS A 97 6.67 -8.79 0.40
CA LYS A 97 6.27 -10.10 -0.15
C LYS A 97 5.18 -9.89 -1.19
N LEU A 98 4.95 -10.91 -2.01
CA LEU A 98 3.83 -10.97 -2.98
C LEU A 98 2.48 -10.71 -2.31
N ALA A 99 2.26 -11.36 -1.16
CA ALA A 99 1.07 -11.24 -0.33
C ALA A 99 1.30 -10.19 0.77
N LYS A 100 1.09 -8.92 0.45
CA LYS A 100 1.28 -7.82 1.40
C LYS A 100 0.18 -7.85 2.46
N LYS A 101 0.51 -7.59 3.73
CA LYS A 101 -0.42 -7.61 4.87
C LYS A 101 -1.03 -6.24 5.17
N VAL A 102 -1.05 -5.34 4.19
CA VAL A 102 -1.57 -3.98 4.30
C VAL A 102 -2.54 -3.72 3.16
N CYS A 103 -3.45 -2.78 3.35
CA CYS A 103 -4.20 -2.20 2.24
C CYS A 103 -3.79 -0.75 2.00
N TYR A 104 -3.36 -0.48 0.77
CA TYR A 104 -2.91 0.85 0.38
C TYR A 104 -4.06 1.87 0.30
N VAL A 105 -5.29 1.42 0.04
CA VAL A 105 -6.50 2.27 0.13
C VAL A 105 -6.69 2.74 1.57
N ASP A 106 -6.62 1.82 2.53
CA ASP A 106 -6.79 2.15 3.95
C ASP A 106 -5.68 3.09 4.45
N ILE A 107 -4.45 2.86 4.02
CA ILE A 107 -3.32 3.76 4.30
C ILE A 107 -3.58 5.15 3.70
N ALA A 108 -3.97 5.24 2.43
CA ALA A 108 -4.25 6.51 1.76
C ALA A 108 -5.43 7.25 2.42
N LYS A 109 -6.50 6.56 2.81
CA LYS A 109 -7.66 7.14 3.52
C LYS A 109 -7.26 7.76 4.87
N VAL A 110 -6.32 7.15 5.59
CA VAL A 110 -5.95 7.59 6.94
C VAL A 110 -4.83 8.63 6.94
N TYR A 111 -3.86 8.49 6.05
CA TYR A 111 -2.65 9.32 6.06
C TYR A 111 -2.56 10.31 4.90
N GLY A 112 -3.34 10.10 3.84
CA GLY A 112 -3.31 10.92 2.62
C GLY A 112 -2.20 10.56 1.64
N VAL A 113 -2.09 11.41 0.61
CA VAL A 113 -1.08 11.32 -0.46
C VAL A 113 0.34 11.54 0.12
N GLY A 114 1.33 10.84 -0.43
CA GLY A 114 2.72 10.87 -0.01
C GLY A 114 3.02 9.97 1.20
N LYS A 115 2.02 9.25 1.73
CA LYS A 115 2.13 8.48 2.98
C LYS A 115 1.87 6.99 2.81
N TYR A 116 1.93 6.46 1.58
CA TYR A 116 1.74 5.02 1.29
C TYR A 116 2.70 4.07 2.04
N GLU A 117 3.82 4.60 2.55
CA GLU A 117 4.78 3.87 3.37
C GLU A 117 4.38 3.71 4.84
N TYR A 118 3.32 4.40 5.28
CA TYR A 118 2.84 4.35 6.65
C TYR A 118 2.15 3.02 6.99
N PRO A 119 2.04 2.67 8.28
CA PRO A 119 1.41 1.41 8.69
C PRO A 119 -0.05 1.34 8.23
N ASP A 120 -0.54 0.12 7.95
CA ASP A 120 -1.97 -0.11 7.81
C ASP A 120 -2.71 0.41 9.08
N PRO A 121 -3.88 1.06 8.96
CA PRO A 121 -4.64 1.57 10.11
C PRO A 121 -4.90 0.55 11.23
N ARG A 122 -4.98 -0.75 10.91
CA ARG A 122 -5.17 -1.83 11.90
C ARG A 122 -3.86 -2.31 12.53
N CYS A 123 -2.71 -1.91 12.00
CA CYS A 123 -1.41 -2.23 12.55
C CYS A 123 -1.28 -1.67 13.98
N PRO A 124 -0.71 -2.42 14.95
CA PRO A 124 -0.46 -1.92 16.30
C PRO A 124 0.39 -0.63 16.33
N ARG A 125 1.29 -0.45 15.36
CA ARG A 125 2.16 0.74 15.22
C ARG A 125 1.49 1.94 14.55
N SER A 126 0.25 1.79 14.08
CA SER A 126 -0.48 2.87 13.41
C SER A 126 -0.95 3.94 14.40
N ILE A 127 -1.37 5.12 13.93
CA ILE A 127 -2.05 6.12 14.78
C ILE A 127 -3.48 5.68 15.11
N LYS A 128 -4.08 6.14 16.22
CA LYS A 128 -5.51 5.88 16.47
C LYS A 128 -6.32 6.70 15.47
N THR A 129 -7.32 6.09 14.86
CA THR A 129 -8.17 6.75 13.86
C THR A 129 -9.61 6.26 13.98
N ASN A 130 -10.54 7.15 13.65
CA ASN A 130 -11.98 6.90 13.63
C ASN A 130 -12.51 6.77 12.19
N VAL A 131 -11.61 6.72 11.21
CA VAL A 131 -11.98 6.47 9.80
C VAL A 131 -12.62 5.09 9.68
N ILE A 132 -13.69 5.02 8.91
CA ILE A 132 -14.35 3.78 8.51
C ILE A 132 -13.60 3.25 7.28
N LEU A 133 -13.04 2.05 7.40
CA LEU A 133 -12.20 1.43 6.37
C LEU A 133 -13.02 0.59 5.41
#